data_AF-A0A9J7YWG2-F1
#
_entry.id   AF-A0A9J7YWG2-F1
#
_cell.length_a   1.000
_cell.length_b   1.000
_cell.length_c   1.000
_cell.angle_alpha   90.00
_cell.angle_beta   90.00
_cell.angle_gamma   90.00
#
_symmetry.space_group_name_H-M   'P 1'
#
loop_
_entity.id
_entity.type
_entity.pdbx_description
1 polymer ?
#
loop_
_entity_poly.entity_id
_entity_poly.type
_entity_poly.pdbx_seq_one_letter_code
_entity_poly.pdbx_strand_id
1 'polypeptide(L)'
;KLNDLLPRQKERRETLVSPVSILKNDQLGHQHADYKGRTSLLPESEIKNGNLSLLIRNISLQDEGRYKCYAATEKTNDEKFVDVSVEAPAKSVNITLNDDTVICSTSGVYPKPKVLWSSDPPAKEPLKIVSQTEDQLFTVTSQLNVEAITDTYTYNCSITTNKYSYTASLKQQVASELSANEFIFKCPVTKDFNYSLTLRFSDTILTYDRKNSMEDISEQWRDKVAFHREDGSIKLSHLNQEQLGTYTCESTTAQYRYITQTKVQSSRGLGNEVYIIICIGIVLAILLIPLIVYVVKKRKKGVSLFVVLLLLYHDVIYHYFKLIKKKKKHGKEL
;
A
#
# COMPACT_ATOMS: atom_id res chain seq x y z
N LYS A 1 7.13 -42.45 58.70
CA LYS A 1 8.17 -42.08 57.71
C LYS A 1 7.85 -42.88 56.45
N LEU A 2 7.08 -42.31 55.52
CA LEU A 2 7.54 -41.47 54.39
C LEU A 2 8.31 -42.36 53.39
N ASN A 3 7.64 -42.84 52.33
CA ASN A 3 7.77 -42.43 50.91
C ASN A 3 8.82 -43.31 50.16
N ASP A 4 8.75 -43.65 48.87
CA ASP A 4 8.11 -43.13 47.64
C ASP A 4 7.55 -44.32 46.81
N LEU A 5 6.39 -44.34 46.13
CA LEU A 5 5.82 -43.51 45.06
C LEU A 5 6.67 -43.35 43.78
N LEU A 6 6.46 -44.25 42.82
CA LEU A 6 6.44 -43.95 41.38
C LEU A 6 5.36 -44.81 40.69
N PRO A 7 4.27 -44.22 40.16
CA PRO A 7 3.23 -44.97 39.48
C PRO A 7 3.50 -45.11 37.98
N ARG A 8 3.26 -46.33 37.49
CA ARG A 8 2.67 -46.69 36.18
C ARG A 8 2.75 -45.59 35.11
N GLN A 9 3.71 -45.76 34.20
CA GLN A 9 3.68 -45.16 32.87
C GLN A 9 2.32 -45.46 32.24
N LYS A 10 1.49 -44.42 32.17
CA LYS A 10 0.19 -44.41 31.52
C LYS A 10 0.44 -44.57 30.03
N GLU A 11 0.27 -45.80 29.58
CA GLU A 11 0.19 -46.23 28.19
C GLU A 11 -0.61 -45.19 27.38
N ARG A 12 0.11 -44.38 26.61
CA ARG A 12 -0.46 -43.43 25.67
C ARG A 12 -1.07 -44.28 24.57
N ARG A 13 -2.37 -44.55 24.66
CA ARG A 13 -3.18 -45.09 23.56
C ARG A 13 -2.83 -44.28 22.31
N GLU A 14 -2.08 -44.88 21.39
CA GLU A 14 -2.03 -44.42 20.02
C GLU A 14 -3.48 -44.43 19.54
N THR A 15 -4.00 -43.23 19.29
CA THR A 15 -5.35 -43.03 18.77
C THR A 15 -5.47 -43.87 17.51
N LEU A 16 -6.36 -44.88 17.53
CA LEU A 16 -6.72 -45.68 16.37
C LEU A 16 -7.03 -44.70 15.22
N VAL A 17 -6.13 -44.61 14.24
CA VAL A 17 -6.37 -43.84 13.01
C VAL A 17 -7.56 -44.49 12.35
N SER A 18 -8.72 -43.85 12.46
CA SER A 18 -9.94 -44.39 11.87
C SER A 18 -9.75 -44.49 10.36
N PRO A 19 -10.19 -45.58 9.73
CA PRO A 19 -9.84 -45.84 8.34
C PRO A 19 -10.48 -44.78 7.43
N VAL A 20 -9.61 -44.09 6.71
CA VAL A 20 -9.97 -43.06 5.72
C VAL A 20 -10.62 -43.71 4.49
N SER A 21 -10.16 -44.92 4.11
CA SER A 21 -10.76 -45.78 3.09
C SER A 21 -10.35 -47.24 3.34
N ILE A 22 -11.21 -48.22 3.04
CA ILE A 22 -10.92 -49.66 3.19
C ILE A 22 -11.21 -50.40 1.89
N LEU A 23 -10.20 -51.09 1.35
CA LEU A 23 -10.32 -51.96 0.20
C LEU A 23 -10.36 -53.44 0.63
N LYS A 24 -11.51 -53.89 1.13
CA LYS A 24 -11.82 -55.32 1.23
C LYS A 24 -13.29 -55.51 0.91
N ASN A 25 -13.60 -56.04 -0.27
CA ASN A 25 -14.97 -56.32 -0.72
C ASN A 25 -15.93 -55.11 -0.65
N ASP A 26 -15.45 -53.91 -1.01
CA ASP A 26 -16.27 -52.69 -1.10
C ASP A 26 -16.93 -52.26 0.22
N GLN A 27 -16.32 -52.60 1.36
CA GLN A 27 -16.86 -52.26 2.69
C GLN A 27 -16.55 -50.82 3.12
N LEU A 28 -17.12 -49.86 2.38
CA LEU A 28 -17.19 -48.44 2.79
C LEU A 28 -17.97 -48.25 4.11
N GLY A 29 -18.69 -49.27 4.60
CA GLY A 29 -19.42 -49.23 5.87
C GLY A 29 -18.54 -48.97 7.09
N HIS A 30 -17.26 -49.36 7.03
CA HIS A 30 -16.28 -49.14 8.10
C HIS A 30 -15.50 -47.82 7.96
N GLN A 31 -15.76 -47.04 6.89
CA GLN A 31 -15.14 -45.74 6.72
C GLN A 31 -15.57 -44.78 7.85
N HIS A 32 -14.60 -44.03 8.37
CA HIS A 32 -14.90 -42.99 9.35
C HIS A 32 -15.87 -41.94 8.78
N ALA A 33 -16.78 -41.43 9.62
CA ALA A 33 -17.84 -40.52 9.19
C ALA A 33 -17.30 -39.27 8.46
N ASP A 34 -16.20 -38.70 8.93
CA ASP A 34 -15.61 -37.47 8.38
C ASP A 34 -15.11 -37.61 6.94
N TYR A 35 -14.86 -38.84 6.46
CA TYR A 35 -14.35 -39.11 5.12
C TYR A 35 -15.41 -39.66 4.15
N LYS A 36 -16.61 -39.99 4.66
CA LYS A 36 -17.71 -40.52 3.82
C LYS A 36 -18.09 -39.54 2.73
N GLY A 37 -18.15 -40.04 1.49
CA GLY A 37 -18.48 -39.23 0.30
C GLY A 37 -17.41 -38.23 -0.13
N ARG A 38 -16.27 -38.16 0.58
CA ARG A 38 -15.14 -37.27 0.27
C ARG A 38 -13.95 -38.01 -0.33
N THR A 39 -13.89 -39.33 -0.21
CA THR A 39 -12.73 -40.10 -0.67
C THR A 39 -13.05 -41.00 -1.85
N SER A 40 -12.08 -41.20 -2.74
CA SER A 40 -12.14 -42.22 -3.79
C SER A 40 -10.75 -42.78 -4.09
N LEU A 41 -10.64 -44.09 -4.28
CA LEU A 41 -9.41 -44.70 -4.80
C LEU A 41 -9.37 -44.61 -6.33
N LEU A 42 -8.19 -44.80 -6.90
CA LEU A 42 -8.05 -45.00 -8.33
C LEU A 42 -8.79 -46.27 -8.81
N PRO A 43 -9.12 -46.36 -10.12
CA PRO A 43 -9.81 -47.53 -10.67
C PRO A 43 -9.07 -48.84 -10.38
N GLU A 44 -9.81 -49.96 -10.35
CA GLU A 44 -9.26 -51.28 -10.03
C GLU A 44 -8.07 -51.69 -10.92
N SER A 45 -8.01 -51.21 -12.17
CA SER A 45 -6.88 -51.43 -13.07
C SER A 45 -5.56 -50.84 -12.53
N GLU A 46 -5.60 -49.66 -11.92
CA GLU A 46 -4.45 -49.01 -11.29
C GLU A 46 -4.05 -49.76 -10.02
N ILE A 47 -5.04 -50.19 -9.24
CA ILE A 47 -4.83 -50.96 -8.01
C ILE A 47 -4.13 -52.29 -8.30
N LYS A 48 -4.55 -53.01 -9.36
CA LYS A 48 -3.89 -54.25 -9.81
C LYS A 48 -2.43 -54.04 -10.23
N ASN A 49 -2.12 -52.84 -10.72
CA ASN A 49 -0.76 -52.43 -11.06
C ASN A 49 0.03 -51.90 -9.84
N GLY A 50 -0.54 -51.97 -8.62
CA GLY A 50 0.10 -51.57 -7.38
C GLY A 50 -0.10 -50.09 -7.00
N ASN A 51 -0.95 -49.37 -7.71
CA ASN A 51 -1.21 -47.95 -7.45
C ASN A 51 -2.45 -47.76 -6.56
N LEU A 52 -2.20 -47.57 -5.26
CA LEU A 52 -3.22 -47.40 -4.23
C LEU A 52 -3.50 -45.93 -3.89
N SER A 53 -3.33 -45.02 -4.85
CA SER A 53 -3.52 -43.59 -4.61
C SER A 53 -4.96 -43.28 -4.18
N LEU A 54 -5.07 -42.44 -3.15
CA LEU A 54 -6.33 -42.00 -2.56
C LEU A 54 -6.56 -40.53 -2.90
N LEU A 55 -7.73 -40.23 -3.46
CA LEU A 55 -8.22 -38.87 -3.62
C LEU A 55 -9.10 -38.51 -2.41
N ILE A 56 -8.87 -37.35 -1.80
CA ILE A 56 -9.72 -36.75 -0.77
C ILE A 56 -10.23 -35.41 -1.32
N ARG A 57 -11.54 -35.15 -1.20
CA ARG A 57 -12.24 -33.96 -1.70
C ARG A 57 -12.73 -33.11 -0.54
N ASN A 58 -13.00 -31.83 -0.82
CA ASN A 58 -13.50 -30.85 0.16
C ASN A 58 -12.59 -30.77 1.38
N ILE A 59 -11.29 -30.56 1.16
CA ILE A 59 -10.26 -30.54 2.21
C ILE A 59 -10.57 -29.47 3.26
N SER A 60 -10.32 -29.82 4.51
CA SER A 60 -10.44 -29.01 5.71
C SER A 60 -9.13 -29.07 6.50
N LEU A 61 -8.95 -28.18 7.47
CA LEU A 61 -7.76 -28.19 8.34
C LEU A 61 -7.61 -29.49 9.15
N GLN A 62 -8.70 -30.21 9.40
CA GLN A 62 -8.67 -31.48 10.14
C GLN A 62 -8.08 -32.64 9.34
N ASP A 63 -7.99 -32.49 8.01
CA ASP A 63 -7.37 -33.50 7.15
C ASP A 63 -5.83 -33.38 7.15
N GLU A 64 -5.25 -32.38 7.81
CA GLU A 64 -3.81 -32.28 8.04
C GLU A 64 -3.33 -33.37 8.99
N GLY A 65 -2.25 -34.06 8.62
CA GLY A 65 -1.65 -35.08 9.48
C GLY A 65 -0.90 -36.16 8.72
N ARG A 66 -0.47 -37.17 9.47
CA ARG A 66 0.24 -38.32 8.93
C ARG A 66 -0.75 -39.43 8.57
N TYR A 67 -0.79 -39.79 7.30
CA TYR A 67 -1.59 -40.87 6.76
C TYR A 67 -0.75 -42.13 6.66
N LYS A 68 -1.36 -43.28 7.00
CA LYS A 68 -0.77 -44.59 6.80
C LYS A 68 -1.48 -45.30 5.66
N CYS A 69 -0.75 -45.58 4.59
CA CYS A 69 -1.16 -46.53 3.58
C CYS A 69 -0.71 -47.92 4.03
N TYR A 70 -1.64 -48.87 4.06
CA TYR A 70 -1.37 -50.26 4.38
C TYR A 70 -1.90 -51.15 3.26
N ALA A 71 -1.04 -51.98 2.70
CA ALA A 71 -1.38 -52.93 1.65
C ALA A 71 -0.99 -54.34 2.11
N ALA A 72 -1.89 -55.30 1.94
CA ALA A 72 -1.62 -56.69 2.27
C ALA A 72 -2.16 -57.62 1.18
N THR A 73 -1.35 -58.61 0.84
CA THR A 73 -1.70 -59.78 0.04
C THR A 73 -1.61 -61.03 0.93
N GLU A 74 -1.96 -62.20 0.39
CA GLU A 74 -1.79 -63.47 1.13
C GLU A 74 -0.31 -63.77 1.49
N LYS A 75 0.65 -63.17 0.77
CA LYS A 75 2.08 -63.48 0.89
C LYS A 75 2.89 -62.37 1.52
N THR A 76 2.45 -61.12 1.40
CA THR A 76 3.22 -59.94 1.80
C THR A 76 2.33 -58.84 2.35
N ASN A 77 2.90 -58.02 3.23
CA ASN A 77 2.33 -56.76 3.66
C ASN A 77 3.37 -55.65 3.43
N ASP A 78 2.89 -54.43 3.16
CA ASP A 78 3.72 -53.23 3.12
C ASP A 78 2.94 -52.07 3.72
N GLU A 79 3.68 -51.13 4.30
CA GLU A 79 3.14 -49.90 4.83
C GLU A 79 3.99 -48.71 4.43
N LYS A 80 3.32 -47.60 4.12
CA LYS A 80 3.93 -46.32 3.81
C LYS A 80 3.24 -45.23 4.59
N PHE A 81 4.01 -44.27 5.06
CA PHE A 81 3.50 -43.07 5.70
C PHE A 81 3.62 -41.89 4.74
N VAL A 82 2.59 -41.04 4.73
CA VAL A 82 2.54 -39.81 3.95
C VAL A 82 2.12 -38.69 4.87
N ASP A 83 2.95 -37.66 4.99
CA ASP A 83 2.59 -36.45 5.74
C ASP A 83 1.85 -35.49 4.79
N VAL A 84 0.61 -35.17 5.15
CA VAL A 84 -0.26 -34.27 4.40
C VAL A 84 -0.37 -32.96 5.15
N SER A 85 0.02 -31.86 4.51
CA SER A 85 -0.15 -30.49 5.00
C SER A 85 -1.30 -29.80 4.29
N VAL A 86 -2.11 -29.04 5.02
CA VAL A 86 -3.21 -28.24 4.48
C VAL A 86 -2.80 -26.77 4.45
N GLU A 87 -3.31 -26.05 3.46
CA GLU A 87 -3.04 -24.63 3.29
C GLU A 87 -4.34 -23.86 3.07
N ALA A 88 -4.46 -22.72 3.75
CA ALA A 88 -5.47 -21.72 3.46
C ALA A 88 -4.73 -20.47 2.96
N PRO A 89 -4.70 -20.22 1.64
CA PRO A 89 -4.03 -19.07 1.07
C PRO A 89 -4.73 -17.77 1.47
N ALA A 90 -3.96 -16.71 1.70
CA ALA A 90 -4.51 -15.38 1.94
C ALA A 90 -5.30 -14.92 0.71
N LYS A 91 -6.51 -14.39 0.92
CA LYS A 91 -7.30 -13.80 -0.17
C LYS A 91 -6.70 -12.48 -0.65
N SER A 92 -6.24 -11.65 0.28
CA SER A 92 -5.58 -10.38 0.01
C SER A 92 -4.76 -9.93 1.22
N VAL A 93 -3.79 -9.06 0.98
CA VAL A 93 -3.08 -8.33 2.04
C VAL A 93 -3.35 -6.85 1.84
N ASN A 94 -3.82 -6.19 2.88
CA ASN A 94 -4.13 -4.78 2.88
C ASN A 94 -3.01 -4.00 3.56
N ILE A 95 -2.70 -2.81 3.02
CA ILE A 95 -1.76 -1.88 3.61
C ILE A 95 -2.36 -0.47 3.53
N THR A 96 -2.34 0.25 4.64
CA THR A 96 -2.87 1.62 4.75
C THR A 96 -1.95 2.47 5.62
N LEU A 97 -1.86 3.76 5.33
CA LEU A 97 -1.21 4.75 6.18
C LEU A 97 -2.28 5.59 6.85
N ASN A 98 -2.34 5.55 8.19
CA ASN A 98 -3.24 6.34 9.01
C ASN A 98 -2.39 7.27 9.87
N ASP A 99 -2.45 8.57 9.60
CA ASP A 99 -1.58 9.56 10.23
C ASP A 99 -0.10 9.14 10.13
N ASP A 100 0.52 8.75 11.23
CA ASP A 100 1.92 8.32 11.36
C ASP A 100 2.10 6.80 11.48
N THR A 101 1.04 6.02 11.24
CA THR A 101 1.05 4.57 11.47
C THR A 101 0.65 3.82 10.20
N VAL A 102 1.57 2.99 9.70
CA VAL A 102 1.31 2.08 8.59
C VAL A 102 0.76 0.77 9.14
N ILE A 103 -0.42 0.38 8.69
CA ILE A 103 -1.10 -0.85 9.12
C ILE A 103 -1.13 -1.84 7.97
N CYS A 104 -0.64 -3.05 8.23
CA CYS A 104 -0.74 -4.19 7.34
C CYS A 104 -1.64 -5.27 7.95
N SER A 105 -2.60 -5.77 7.17
CA SER A 105 -3.55 -6.77 7.66
C SER A 105 -3.92 -7.83 6.62
N THR A 106 -4.17 -9.05 7.12
CA THR A 106 -4.77 -10.15 6.35
C THR A 106 -5.53 -11.10 7.28
N SER A 107 -6.42 -11.90 6.72
CA SER A 107 -7.21 -12.89 7.46
C SER A 107 -7.40 -14.17 6.64
N GLY A 108 -7.69 -15.27 7.34
CA GLY A 108 -7.99 -16.55 6.72
C GLY A 108 -6.77 -17.32 6.22
N VAL A 109 -5.60 -17.12 6.84
CA VAL A 109 -4.33 -17.74 6.41
C VAL A 109 -4.01 -18.96 7.27
N TYR A 110 -3.55 -20.04 6.63
CA TYR A 110 -3.01 -21.22 7.32
C TYR A 110 -1.90 -21.85 6.46
N PRO A 111 -0.78 -22.31 7.06
CA PRO A 111 -0.45 -22.38 8.50
C PRO A 111 -0.06 -21.01 9.10
N LYS A 112 0.37 -20.99 10.37
CA LYS A 112 0.79 -19.76 11.07
C LYS A 112 1.82 -18.96 10.24
N PRO A 113 1.47 -17.74 9.79
CA PRO A 113 2.34 -16.98 8.89
C PRO A 113 3.42 -16.21 9.66
N LYS A 114 4.48 -15.83 8.94
CA LYS A 114 5.51 -14.89 9.37
C LYS A 114 5.26 -13.53 8.71
N VAL A 115 5.58 -12.45 9.43
CA VAL A 115 5.42 -11.07 8.94
C VAL A 115 6.78 -10.41 8.83
N LEU A 116 7.09 -9.94 7.63
CA LEU A 116 8.33 -9.27 7.25
C LEU A 116 8.01 -7.86 6.78
N TRP A 117 8.80 -6.89 7.22
CA TRP A 117 8.68 -5.50 6.83
C TRP A 117 9.97 -5.02 6.17
N SER A 118 9.81 -4.10 5.23
CA SER A 118 10.88 -3.30 4.66
C SER A 118 10.34 -1.89 4.47
N SER A 119 11.08 -0.90 4.95
CA SER A 119 10.68 0.50 4.93
C SER A 119 11.83 1.38 4.45
N ASP A 120 11.50 2.35 3.61
CA ASP A 120 12.37 3.45 3.21
C ASP A 120 11.55 4.75 3.30
N PRO A 121 11.85 5.67 4.24
CA PRO A 121 12.97 5.65 5.18
C PRO A 121 12.88 4.51 6.22
N PRO A 122 13.99 4.13 6.86
CA PRO A 122 14.01 3.13 7.92
C PRO A 122 13.10 3.53 9.09
N ALA A 123 12.20 2.64 9.48
CA ALA A 123 11.29 2.82 10.60
C ALA A 123 11.71 1.96 11.80
N LYS A 124 11.09 2.22 12.96
CA LYS A 124 11.27 1.41 14.17
C LYS A 124 10.70 0.00 13.99
N GLU A 125 11.06 -0.90 14.90
CA GLU A 125 10.53 -2.26 14.91
C GLU A 125 8.98 -2.26 14.93
N PRO A 126 8.32 -2.96 13.99
CA PRO A 126 6.87 -3.01 13.91
C PRO A 126 6.27 -3.90 15.00
N LEU A 127 5.09 -3.50 15.48
CA LEU A 127 4.24 -4.36 16.29
C LEU A 127 3.62 -5.43 15.39
N LYS A 128 3.80 -6.72 15.73
CA LYS A 128 3.28 -7.86 14.95
C LYS A 128 2.31 -8.66 15.79
N ILE A 129 1.02 -8.58 15.47
CA ILE A 129 -0.04 -9.34 16.13
C ILE A 129 -0.50 -10.44 15.17
N VAL A 130 -0.34 -11.68 15.59
CA VAL A 130 -0.82 -12.87 14.87
C VAL A 130 -1.74 -13.63 15.81
N SER A 131 -3.03 -13.59 15.53
CA SER A 131 -4.07 -14.25 16.33
C SER A 131 -4.71 -15.40 15.55
N GLN A 132 -5.11 -16.44 16.27
CA GLN A 132 -5.84 -17.56 15.70
C GLN A 132 -7.34 -17.39 15.97
N THR A 133 -8.19 -17.64 14.97
CA THR A 133 -9.64 -17.62 15.09
C THR A 133 -10.16 -18.97 15.58
N GLU A 134 -11.46 -19.05 15.93
CA GLU A 134 -12.13 -20.30 16.31
C GLU A 134 -12.04 -21.37 15.21
N ASP A 135 -12.06 -20.96 13.95
CA ASP A 135 -11.89 -21.81 12.77
C ASP A 135 -10.43 -22.28 12.54
N GLN A 136 -9.54 -22.04 13.51
CA GLN A 136 -8.10 -22.36 13.47
C GLN A 136 -7.27 -21.60 12.41
N LEU A 137 -7.88 -20.66 11.70
CA LEU A 137 -7.21 -19.78 10.73
C LEU A 137 -6.51 -18.62 11.43
N PHE A 138 -5.46 -18.08 10.81
CA PHE A 138 -4.72 -16.95 11.33
C PHE A 138 -5.17 -15.63 10.73
N THR A 139 -5.25 -14.63 11.61
CA THR A 139 -5.41 -13.22 11.27
C THR A 139 -4.13 -12.49 11.68
N VAL A 140 -3.65 -11.62 10.80
CA VAL A 140 -2.46 -10.81 11.02
C VAL A 140 -2.88 -9.36 11.05
N THR A 141 -2.41 -8.63 12.06
CA THR A 141 -2.43 -7.17 12.08
C THR A 141 -1.04 -6.72 12.55
N SER A 142 -0.35 -5.96 11.70
CA SER A 142 0.97 -5.42 12.02
C SER A 142 0.98 -3.93 11.80
N GLN A 143 1.59 -3.20 12.75
CA GLN A 143 1.63 -1.75 12.77
C GLN A 143 3.09 -1.29 12.78
N LEU A 144 3.40 -0.33 11.93
CA LEU A 144 4.72 0.28 11.79
C LEU A 144 4.58 1.80 11.99
N ASN A 145 5.16 2.30 13.08
CA ASN A 145 5.13 3.73 13.39
C ASN A 145 6.26 4.44 12.62
N VAL A 146 5.92 5.50 11.90
CA VAL A 146 6.85 6.28 11.07
C VAL A 146 7.15 7.61 11.72
N GLU A 147 8.42 8.01 11.78
CA GLU A 147 8.83 9.22 12.51
C GLU A 147 8.54 10.51 11.73
N ALA A 148 8.63 10.43 10.40
CA ALA A 148 8.34 11.54 9.51
C ALA A 148 7.80 11.01 8.19
N ILE A 149 6.71 11.62 7.71
CA ILE A 149 6.16 11.38 6.38
C ILE A 149 6.85 12.34 5.43
N THR A 150 7.83 11.83 4.70
CA THR A 150 8.54 12.56 3.65
C THR A 150 7.73 12.63 2.36
N ASP A 151 8.16 13.46 1.42
CA ASP A 151 7.54 13.51 0.07
C ASP A 151 7.71 12.22 -0.72
N THR A 152 8.66 11.37 -0.31
CA THR A 152 8.89 10.05 -0.90
C THR A 152 9.05 9.02 0.21
N TYR A 153 8.31 7.92 0.14
CA TYR A 153 8.45 6.77 1.03
C TYR A 153 8.06 5.48 0.31
N THR A 154 8.52 4.35 0.83
CA THR A 154 8.13 3.00 0.41
C THR A 154 8.02 2.10 1.63
N TYR A 155 6.84 1.53 1.86
CA TYR A 155 6.58 0.55 2.91
C TYR A 155 6.12 -0.76 2.28
N ASN A 156 6.81 -1.84 2.61
CA ASN A 156 6.53 -3.18 2.11
C ASN A 156 6.24 -4.10 3.30
N CYS A 157 5.08 -4.74 3.27
CA CYS A 157 4.68 -5.78 4.21
C CYS A 157 4.54 -7.10 3.46
N SER A 158 5.28 -8.11 3.90
CA SER A 158 5.22 -9.46 3.33
C SER A 158 4.76 -10.46 4.39
N ILE A 159 3.72 -11.21 4.06
CA ILE A 159 3.12 -12.26 4.89
C ILE A 159 3.45 -13.59 4.22
N THR A 160 4.29 -14.39 4.88
CA THR A 160 4.86 -15.60 4.30
C THR A 160 4.45 -16.83 5.09
N THR A 161 4.01 -17.85 4.35
CA THR A 161 3.90 -19.23 4.83
C THR A 161 5.06 -20.04 4.25
N ASN A 162 5.06 -21.36 4.45
CA ASN A 162 6.13 -22.22 3.92
C ASN A 162 6.13 -22.29 2.38
N LYS A 163 5.01 -21.97 1.72
CA LYS A 163 4.85 -22.13 0.27
C LYS A 163 4.44 -20.86 -0.45
N TYR A 164 3.70 -19.97 0.21
CA TYR A 164 3.18 -18.75 -0.39
C TYR A 164 3.75 -17.52 0.30
N SER A 165 3.97 -16.48 -0.49
CA SER A 165 4.35 -15.15 -0.03
C SER A 165 3.36 -14.15 -0.59
N TYR A 166 2.78 -13.33 0.28
CA TYR A 166 1.89 -12.26 -0.10
C TYR A 166 2.49 -10.93 0.30
N THR A 167 2.57 -9.99 -0.63
CA THR A 167 3.23 -8.70 -0.39
C THR A 167 2.30 -7.55 -0.72
N ALA A 168 2.11 -6.67 0.26
CA ALA A 168 1.45 -5.39 0.06
C ALA A 168 2.51 -4.27 0.14
N SER A 169 2.43 -3.33 -0.78
CA SER A 169 3.38 -2.22 -0.88
C SER A 169 2.64 -0.90 -0.97
N LEU A 170 3.08 0.08 -0.19
CA LEU A 170 2.59 1.45 -0.23
C LEU A 170 3.76 2.39 -0.49
N LYS A 171 3.72 3.08 -1.63
CA LYS A 171 4.77 3.99 -2.08
C LYS A 171 4.21 5.39 -2.29
N GLN A 172 4.94 6.41 -1.89
CA GLN A 172 4.72 7.78 -2.31
C GLN A 172 5.90 8.29 -3.16
N GLN A 173 5.59 8.97 -4.25
CA GLN A 173 6.57 9.56 -5.16
C GLN A 173 6.06 10.89 -5.72
N VAL A 174 6.95 11.63 -6.39
CA VAL A 174 6.62 12.87 -7.09
C VAL A 174 6.71 12.61 -8.60
N ALA A 175 5.77 13.13 -9.38
CA ALA A 175 5.82 13.01 -10.83
C ALA A 175 6.97 13.84 -11.40
N SER A 176 7.59 13.34 -12.46
CA SER A 176 8.61 14.07 -13.20
C SER A 176 7.93 15.00 -14.21
N GLU A 177 8.24 16.30 -14.18
CA GLU A 177 7.76 17.28 -15.16
C GLU A 177 8.63 17.20 -16.43
N LEU A 178 8.03 16.82 -17.56
CA LEU A 178 8.74 16.70 -18.85
C LEU A 178 8.77 18.04 -19.58
N SER A 179 7.64 18.73 -19.56
CA SER A 179 7.46 20.06 -20.13
C SER A 179 6.35 20.77 -19.36
N ALA A 180 6.10 22.03 -19.69
CA ALA A 180 5.03 22.78 -19.07
C ALA A 180 3.68 22.06 -19.20
N ASN A 181 3.13 21.61 -18.07
CA ASN A 181 1.86 20.89 -18.00
C ASN A 181 1.88 19.47 -18.60
N GLU A 182 3.06 18.84 -18.65
CA GLU A 182 3.23 17.43 -18.96
C GLU A 182 4.02 16.71 -17.85
N PHE A 183 3.46 15.63 -17.33
CA PHE A 183 4.03 14.87 -16.22
C PHE A 183 4.13 13.39 -16.55
N ILE A 184 5.18 12.74 -16.06
CA ILE A 184 5.37 11.31 -16.19
C ILE A 184 5.70 10.68 -14.84
N PHE A 185 5.11 9.52 -14.58
CA PHE A 185 5.42 8.70 -13.42
C PHE A 185 5.21 7.22 -13.71
N LYS A 186 5.78 6.36 -12.88
CA LYS A 186 5.69 4.90 -13.06
C LYS A 186 4.72 4.28 -12.07
N CYS A 187 3.83 3.46 -12.59
CA CYS A 187 3.06 2.51 -11.84
C CYS A 187 3.83 1.19 -11.66
N PRO A 188 3.67 0.50 -10.52
CA PRO A 188 4.33 -0.77 -10.27
C PRO A 188 3.66 -1.88 -11.09
N VAL A 189 4.21 -2.21 -12.26
CA VAL A 189 3.77 -3.33 -13.10
C VAL A 189 4.71 -4.52 -12.96
N THR A 190 4.16 -5.73 -12.97
CA THR A 190 4.96 -6.97 -12.90
C THR A 190 4.85 -7.74 -14.22
N LYS A 191 5.96 -7.80 -14.98
CA LYS A 191 5.97 -8.44 -16.32
C LYS A 191 5.73 -9.94 -16.28
N ASP A 192 5.93 -10.59 -15.15
CA ASP A 192 5.86 -12.06 -15.06
C ASP A 192 4.47 -12.58 -14.69
N PHE A 193 3.53 -11.69 -14.32
CA PHE A 193 2.23 -12.09 -13.80
C PHE A 193 1.07 -11.44 -14.54
N ASN A 194 -0.07 -12.13 -14.54
CA ASN A 194 -1.35 -11.53 -14.86
C ASN A 194 -1.70 -10.54 -13.74
N TYR A 195 -1.83 -9.27 -14.10
CA TYR A 195 -2.16 -8.21 -13.17
C TYR A 195 -3.35 -7.40 -13.68
N SER A 196 -4.07 -6.80 -12.74
CA SER A 196 -4.96 -5.68 -13.01
C SER A 196 -4.33 -4.39 -12.50
N LEU A 197 -4.49 -3.31 -13.24
CA LEU A 197 -4.03 -1.97 -12.88
C LEU A 197 -5.21 -1.02 -12.87
N THR A 198 -5.27 -0.16 -11.87
CA THR A 198 -6.28 0.90 -11.74
C THR A 198 -5.61 2.20 -11.34
N LEU A 199 -5.82 3.25 -12.14
CA LEU A 199 -5.38 4.61 -11.84
C LEU A 199 -6.57 5.44 -11.38
N ARG A 200 -6.41 6.15 -10.26
CA ARG A 200 -7.45 6.99 -9.63
C ARG A 200 -6.89 8.37 -9.31
N PHE A 201 -7.77 9.36 -9.34
CA PHE A 201 -7.52 10.68 -8.76
C PHE A 201 -8.65 11.00 -7.77
N SER A 202 -9.78 11.51 -8.26
CA SER A 202 -11.05 11.55 -7.54
C SER A 202 -11.90 10.33 -7.92
N ASP A 203 -12.03 10.10 -9.22
CA ASP A 203 -12.68 8.93 -9.81
C ASP A 203 -11.66 8.01 -10.49
N THR A 204 -12.14 6.88 -11.01
CA THR A 204 -11.35 5.98 -11.84
C THR A 204 -10.99 6.67 -13.16
N ILE A 205 -9.69 6.76 -13.46
CA ILE A 205 -9.17 7.35 -14.70
C ILE A 205 -8.98 6.27 -15.76
N LEU A 206 -8.25 5.22 -15.39
CA LEU A 206 -7.84 4.14 -16.28
C LEU A 206 -7.88 2.82 -15.54
N THR A 207 -8.40 1.79 -16.20
CA THR A 207 -8.26 0.40 -15.77
C THR A 207 -7.64 -0.43 -16.87
N TYR A 208 -6.82 -1.39 -16.48
CA TYR A 208 -6.16 -2.29 -17.42
C TYR A 208 -6.12 -3.70 -16.85
N ASP A 209 -6.63 -4.66 -17.60
CA ASP A 209 -6.53 -6.09 -17.31
C ASP A 209 -5.59 -6.73 -18.32
N ARG A 210 -4.42 -7.16 -17.84
CA ARG A 210 -3.42 -7.79 -18.69
C ARG A 210 -3.86 -9.13 -19.25
N LYS A 211 -4.64 -9.91 -18.50
CA LYS A 211 -5.07 -11.25 -18.93
C LYS A 211 -5.93 -11.16 -20.19
N ASN A 212 -6.78 -10.14 -20.24
CA ASN A 212 -7.71 -9.90 -21.35
C ASN A 212 -7.19 -8.84 -22.34
N SER A 213 -6.04 -8.21 -22.06
CA SER A 213 -5.53 -7.05 -22.81
C SER A 213 -6.57 -5.94 -22.93
N MET A 214 -7.41 -5.78 -21.91
CA MET A 214 -8.54 -4.85 -21.92
C MET A 214 -8.12 -3.56 -21.20
N GLU A 215 -8.24 -2.44 -21.90
CA GLU A 215 -7.96 -1.11 -21.39
C GLU A 215 -9.22 -0.27 -21.47
N ASP A 216 -9.58 0.38 -20.36
CA ASP A 216 -10.69 1.31 -20.30
C ASP A 216 -10.22 2.63 -19.68
N ILE A 217 -10.59 3.73 -20.33
CA ILE A 217 -10.22 5.08 -19.96
C ILE A 217 -11.49 5.91 -19.89
N SER A 218 -11.68 6.58 -18.76
CA SER A 218 -12.79 7.50 -18.55
C SER A 218 -12.79 8.61 -19.61
N GLU A 219 -13.97 8.98 -20.12
CA GLU A 219 -14.12 9.89 -21.26
C GLU A 219 -13.37 11.21 -21.07
N GLN A 220 -13.47 11.80 -19.87
CA GLN A 220 -12.83 13.07 -19.52
C GLN A 220 -11.28 13.03 -19.49
N TRP A 221 -10.69 11.83 -19.58
CA TRP A 221 -9.24 11.60 -19.51
C TRP A 221 -8.63 11.06 -20.81
N ARG A 222 -9.43 10.76 -21.85
CA ARG A 222 -8.94 10.08 -23.08
C ARG A 222 -7.83 10.84 -23.81
N ASP A 223 -7.85 12.18 -23.78
CA ASP A 223 -6.86 13.06 -24.40
C ASP A 223 -5.78 13.55 -23.41
N LYS A 224 -5.91 13.19 -22.12
CA LYS A 224 -5.05 13.65 -21.03
C LYS A 224 -4.14 12.58 -20.46
N VAL A 225 -4.50 11.30 -20.56
CA VAL A 225 -3.73 10.18 -20.01
C VAL A 225 -3.20 9.27 -21.12
N ALA A 226 -1.95 8.84 -21.01
CA ALA A 226 -1.41 7.77 -21.83
C ALA A 226 -0.69 6.75 -20.94
N PHE A 227 -1.01 5.47 -21.13
CA PHE A 227 -0.41 4.36 -20.37
C PHE A 227 0.52 3.53 -21.26
N HIS A 228 1.77 3.41 -20.84
CA HIS A 228 2.77 2.58 -21.49
C HIS A 228 2.86 1.21 -20.81
N ARG A 229 2.25 0.20 -21.44
CA ARG A 229 2.07 -1.14 -20.88
C ARG A 229 3.38 -1.88 -20.60
N GLU A 230 4.43 -1.57 -21.35
CA GLU A 230 5.72 -2.26 -21.25
C GLU A 230 6.52 -1.88 -20.01
N ASP A 231 6.44 -0.64 -19.52
CA ASP A 231 7.24 -0.21 -18.37
C ASP A 231 6.40 0.37 -17.24
N GLY A 232 5.07 0.39 -17.41
CA GLY A 232 4.13 0.90 -16.43
C GLY A 232 4.07 2.42 -16.36
N SER A 233 4.67 3.15 -17.31
CA SER A 233 4.68 4.60 -17.29
C SER A 233 3.31 5.17 -17.61
N ILE A 234 2.88 6.14 -16.81
CA ILE A 234 1.70 6.98 -17.04
C ILE A 234 2.20 8.37 -17.39
N LYS A 235 1.77 8.86 -18.56
CA LYS A 235 1.95 10.25 -18.98
C LYS A 235 0.62 10.99 -18.78
N LEU A 236 0.69 12.15 -18.13
CA LEU A 236 -0.41 13.10 -17.99
C LEU A 236 -0.08 14.38 -18.75
N SER A 237 -1.05 14.93 -19.47
CA SER A 237 -0.93 16.15 -20.26
C SER A 237 -2.20 16.99 -20.19
N HIS A 238 -2.08 18.29 -20.45
CA HIS A 238 -3.22 19.22 -20.49
C HIS A 238 -4.06 19.25 -19.20
N LEU A 239 -3.39 19.19 -18.05
CA LEU A 239 -4.05 19.25 -16.74
C LEU A 239 -4.53 20.67 -16.41
N ASN A 240 -5.69 20.75 -15.75
CA ASN A 240 -6.21 21.97 -15.16
C ASN A 240 -5.65 22.15 -13.74
N GLN A 241 -5.78 23.35 -13.13
CA GLN A 241 -5.34 23.57 -11.74
C GLN A 241 -6.00 22.61 -10.73
N GLU A 242 -7.29 22.29 -10.93
CA GLU A 242 -8.04 21.35 -10.08
C GLU A 242 -7.60 19.89 -10.26
N GLN A 243 -6.87 19.58 -11.34
CA GLN A 243 -6.35 18.24 -11.63
C GLN A 243 -4.90 18.07 -11.15
N LEU A 244 -4.36 19.06 -10.43
CA LEU A 244 -3.09 18.94 -9.72
C LEU A 244 -3.37 18.35 -8.33
N GLY A 245 -2.57 17.36 -7.93
CA GLY A 245 -2.76 16.66 -6.66
C GLY A 245 -2.19 15.25 -6.70
N THR A 246 -2.73 14.36 -5.88
CA THR A 246 -2.19 13.01 -5.70
C THR A 246 -2.97 11.98 -6.50
N TYR A 247 -2.29 11.32 -7.44
CA TYR A 247 -2.83 10.22 -8.23
C TYR A 247 -2.47 8.90 -7.57
N THR A 248 -3.43 7.99 -7.46
CA THR A 248 -3.22 6.66 -6.87
C THR A 248 -3.25 5.60 -7.95
N CYS A 249 -2.13 4.90 -8.11
CA CYS A 249 -2.03 3.75 -8.98
C CYS A 249 -2.00 2.47 -8.14
N GLU A 250 -2.96 1.58 -8.40
CA GLU A 250 -3.07 0.30 -7.73
C GLU A 250 -2.87 -0.82 -8.75
N SER A 251 -1.91 -1.71 -8.50
CA SER A 251 -1.75 -2.94 -9.26
C SER A 251 -1.92 -4.16 -8.37
N THR A 252 -2.68 -5.14 -8.85
CA THR A 252 -3.00 -6.35 -8.10
C THR A 252 -2.74 -7.60 -8.92
N THR A 253 -2.22 -8.61 -8.24
CA THR A 253 -2.07 -9.99 -8.74
C THR A 253 -2.65 -10.95 -7.69
N ALA A 254 -2.52 -12.26 -7.90
CA ALA A 254 -2.92 -13.25 -6.90
C ALA A 254 -2.13 -13.18 -5.57
N GLN A 255 -0.91 -12.60 -5.59
CA GLN A 255 0.00 -12.59 -4.43
C GLN A 255 0.46 -11.19 -4.02
N TYR A 256 0.30 -10.20 -4.90
CA TYR A 256 0.85 -8.87 -4.72
C TYR A 256 -0.21 -7.80 -4.83
N ARG A 257 -0.12 -6.78 -3.99
CA ARG A 257 -0.93 -5.55 -4.04
C ARG A 257 0.01 -4.35 -3.89
N TYR A 258 0.26 -3.64 -4.97
CA TYR A 258 1.11 -2.45 -4.96
C TYR A 258 0.23 -1.19 -5.10
N ILE A 259 0.44 -0.24 -4.20
CA ILE A 259 -0.24 1.06 -4.20
C ILE A 259 0.84 2.13 -4.30
N THR A 260 0.75 2.97 -5.33
CA THR A 260 1.66 4.10 -5.53
C THR A 260 0.89 5.40 -5.61
N GLN A 261 1.15 6.30 -4.67
CA GLN A 261 0.62 7.64 -4.61
C GLN A 261 1.63 8.60 -5.24
N THR A 262 1.25 9.24 -6.33
CA THR A 262 2.11 10.17 -7.06
C THR A 262 1.59 11.59 -6.90
N LYS A 263 2.38 12.46 -6.25
CA LYS A 263 2.10 13.90 -6.18
C LYS A 263 2.45 14.56 -7.51
N VAL A 264 1.47 15.19 -8.14
CA VAL A 264 1.61 15.97 -9.38
C VAL A 264 1.42 17.44 -9.05
N GLN A 265 2.49 18.22 -9.17
CA GLN A 265 2.50 19.65 -8.84
C GLN A 265 3.31 20.42 -9.90
N SER A 266 2.88 21.65 -10.23
CA SER A 266 3.60 22.49 -11.21
C SER A 266 4.73 23.26 -10.54
N SER A 267 5.91 23.28 -11.18
CA SER A 267 7.07 24.06 -10.75
C SER A 267 6.87 25.60 -10.80
N ARG A 268 5.81 26.09 -11.47
CA ARG A 268 5.56 27.52 -11.69
C ARG A 268 5.23 28.34 -10.44
N GLY A 269 5.01 27.70 -9.28
CA GLY A 269 4.50 28.35 -8.07
C GLY A 269 5.52 29.07 -7.17
N LEU A 270 6.80 28.69 -7.17
CA LEU A 270 7.77 29.29 -6.22
C LEU A 270 8.56 30.48 -6.77
N GLY A 271 8.82 30.51 -8.08
CA GLY A 271 9.70 31.53 -8.68
C GLY A 271 9.04 32.91 -8.80
N ASN A 272 7.76 32.96 -9.18
CA ASN A 272 7.10 34.23 -9.50
C ASN A 272 6.79 35.07 -8.26
N GLU A 273 6.31 34.45 -7.17
CA GLU A 273 6.07 35.16 -5.91
C GLU A 273 7.38 35.71 -5.31
N VAL A 274 8.44 34.90 -5.29
CA VAL A 274 9.76 35.32 -4.81
C VAL A 274 10.36 36.42 -5.70
N TYR A 275 10.21 36.29 -7.03
CA TYR A 275 10.66 37.29 -7.99
C TYR A 275 9.92 38.62 -7.81
N ILE A 276 8.59 38.58 -7.63
CA ILE A 276 7.77 39.77 -7.36
C ILE A 276 8.21 40.42 -6.05
N ILE A 277 8.44 39.64 -4.99
CA ILE A 277 8.93 40.17 -3.69
C ILE A 277 10.30 40.83 -3.84
N ILE A 278 11.24 40.21 -4.58
CA ILE A 278 12.56 40.79 -4.86
C ILE A 278 12.43 42.09 -5.65
N CYS A 279 11.60 42.13 -6.70
CA CYS A 279 11.34 43.34 -7.48
C CYS A 279 10.75 44.46 -6.64
N ILE A 280 9.77 44.17 -5.78
CA ILE A 280 9.18 45.13 -4.84
C ILE A 280 10.26 45.66 -3.87
N GLY A 281 11.10 44.77 -3.32
CA GLY A 281 12.19 45.14 -2.43
C GLY A 281 13.20 46.09 -3.08
N ILE A 282 13.59 45.83 -4.34
CA ILE A 282 14.51 46.69 -5.11
C ILE A 282 13.89 48.06 -5.36
N VAL A 283 12.61 48.12 -5.78
CA VAL A 283 11.91 49.40 -6.03
C VAL A 283 11.83 50.23 -4.74
N LEU A 284 11.50 49.62 -3.61
CA LEU A 284 11.47 50.31 -2.31
C LEU A 284 12.85 50.82 -1.90
N ALA A 285 13.91 50.04 -2.10
CA ALA A 285 15.28 50.48 -1.83
C ALA A 285 15.67 51.69 -2.68
N ILE A 286 15.36 51.68 -3.99
CA ILE A 286 15.62 52.80 -4.90
C ILE A 286 14.88 54.07 -4.46
N LEU A 287 13.63 53.94 -4.00
CA LEU A 287 12.85 55.08 -3.50
C LEU A 287 13.38 55.64 -2.17
N LEU A 288 14.02 54.81 -1.33
CA LEU A 288 14.58 55.24 -0.06
C LEU A 288 15.94 55.94 -0.19
N ILE A 289 16.74 55.63 -1.22
CA ILE A 289 18.05 56.28 -1.47
C ILE A 289 17.96 57.82 -1.53
N PRO A 290 17.07 58.46 -2.33
CA PRO A 290 16.98 59.92 -2.37
C PRO A 290 16.50 60.53 -1.04
N LEU A 291 15.66 59.82 -0.28
CA LEU A 291 15.24 60.24 1.07
C LEU A 291 16.43 60.24 2.04
N ILE A 292 17.25 59.19 2.02
CA ILE A 292 18.46 59.08 2.84
C ILE A 292 19.47 60.16 2.44
N VAL A 293 19.72 60.36 1.14
CA VAL A 293 20.60 61.42 0.63
C VAL A 293 20.09 62.80 1.05
N TYR A 294 18.79 63.05 0.98
CA TYR A 294 18.17 64.29 1.44
C TYR A 294 18.40 64.52 2.93
N VAL A 295 18.15 63.51 3.77
CA VAL A 295 18.36 63.59 5.23
C VAL A 295 19.84 63.81 5.58
N VAL A 296 20.76 63.11 4.93
CA VAL A 296 22.22 63.26 5.16
C VAL A 296 22.72 64.64 4.72
N LYS A 297 22.26 65.13 3.56
CA LYS A 297 22.62 66.47 3.05
C LYS A 297 22.06 67.59 3.95
N LYS A 298 20.91 67.35 4.58
CA LYS A 298 20.30 68.28 5.55
C LYS A 298 20.95 68.21 6.94
N ARG A 299 21.43 67.02 7.37
CA ARG A 299 22.24 66.85 8.59
C ARG A 299 23.58 67.59 8.54
N LYS A 300 24.24 67.65 7.38
CA LYS A 300 25.46 68.47 7.18
C LYS A 300 25.24 69.99 7.37
N LYS A 301 23.98 70.46 7.40
CA LYS A 301 23.61 71.86 7.67
C LYS A 301 23.15 72.10 9.12
N GLY A 302 23.37 71.17 10.05
CA GLY A 302 23.12 71.37 11.48
C GLY A 302 21.66 71.36 11.91
N VAL A 303 20.75 70.73 11.15
CA VAL A 303 19.32 70.65 11.50
C VAL A 303 18.97 69.29 12.10
N SER A 304 18.33 69.31 13.29
CA SER A 304 17.94 68.13 14.08
C SER A 304 16.98 67.19 13.32
N LEU A 305 17.22 65.87 13.46
CA LEU A 305 16.45 64.79 12.84
C LEU A 305 14.95 64.86 13.17
N PHE A 306 14.60 65.42 14.34
CA PHE A 306 13.23 65.57 14.83
C PHE A 306 12.40 66.55 13.99
N VAL A 307 13.01 67.62 13.47
CA VAL A 307 12.33 68.64 12.64
C VAL A 307 12.03 68.09 11.24
N VAL A 308 12.87 67.19 10.73
CA VAL A 308 12.67 66.55 9.42
C VAL A 308 11.54 65.52 9.47
N LEU A 309 11.45 64.75 10.56
CA LEU A 309 10.33 63.83 10.80
C LEU A 309 9.00 64.59 10.89
N LEU A 310 8.96 65.76 11.55
CA LEU A 310 7.77 66.60 11.63
C LEU A 310 7.32 67.15 10.26
N LEU A 311 8.25 67.59 9.41
CA LEU A 311 7.92 68.08 8.06
C LEU A 311 7.44 66.96 7.12
N LEU A 312 8.05 65.77 7.19
CA LEU A 312 7.61 64.60 6.42
C LEU A 312 6.26 64.07 6.91
N TYR A 313 6.00 64.07 8.21
CA TYR A 313 4.68 63.74 8.77
C TYR A 313 3.62 64.74 8.29
N HIS A 314 3.95 66.04 8.23
CA HIS A 314 3.03 67.06 7.75
C HIS A 314 2.75 66.93 6.24
N ASP A 315 3.75 66.65 5.40
CA ASP A 315 3.56 66.45 3.96
C ASP A 315 2.79 65.16 3.63
N VAL A 316 3.05 64.07 4.37
CA VAL A 316 2.29 62.81 4.21
C VAL A 316 0.84 62.99 4.66
N ILE A 317 0.59 63.66 5.79
CA ILE A 317 -0.77 63.98 6.25
C ILE A 317 -1.46 64.91 5.24
N TYR A 318 -0.77 65.92 4.71
CA TYR A 318 -1.32 66.82 3.70
C TYR A 318 -1.68 66.09 2.39
N HIS A 319 -0.82 65.19 1.91
CA HIS A 319 -1.12 64.38 0.72
C HIS A 319 -2.22 63.34 0.95
N TYR A 320 -2.26 62.73 2.14
CA TYR A 320 -3.33 61.82 2.55
C TYR A 320 -4.68 62.54 2.61
N PHE A 321 -4.75 63.73 3.22
CA PHE A 321 -5.97 64.56 3.23
C PHE A 321 -6.36 65.07 1.83
N LYS A 322 -5.39 65.37 0.96
CA LYS A 322 -5.64 65.75 -0.44
C LYS A 322 -6.22 64.58 -1.24
N LEU A 323 -5.75 63.35 -1.02
CA LEU A 323 -6.30 62.14 -1.64
C LEU A 323 -7.71 61.82 -1.13
N ILE A 324 -7.98 62.01 0.17
CA ILE A 324 -9.33 61.88 0.74
C ILE A 324 -10.28 62.95 0.16
N LYS A 325 -9.84 64.21 0.01
CA LYS A 325 -10.63 65.26 -0.66
C LYS A 325 -10.90 64.96 -2.13
N LYS A 326 -9.97 64.32 -2.83
CA LYS A 326 -10.14 63.92 -4.25
C LYS A 326 -11.13 62.76 -4.40
N LYS A 327 -11.11 61.77 -3.49
CA LYS A 327 -12.13 60.70 -3.44
C LYS A 327 -13.52 61.22 -3.08
N LYS A 328 -13.64 62.22 -2.18
CA LYS A 328 -14.94 62.84 -1.83
C LYS A 328 -15.55 63.69 -2.96
N LYS A 329 -14.76 64.07 -3.99
CA LYS A 329 -15.23 64.84 -5.15
C LYS A 329 -15.67 63.96 -6.33
N HIS A 330 -15.21 62.71 -6.42
CA HIS A 330 -15.70 61.73 -7.41
C HIS A 330 -16.88 60.89 -6.93
N GLY A 331 -17.17 60.82 -5.63
CA GLY A 331 -18.39 60.17 -5.11
C GLY A 331 -19.67 61.03 -5.15
N LYS A 332 -19.72 62.07 -5.98
CA LYS A 332 -20.93 62.90 -6.24
C LYS A 332 -21.27 63.04 -7.73
N GLU A 333 -20.54 62.36 -8.61
CA GLU A 333 -20.87 62.17 -10.03
C GLU A 333 -20.52 60.73 -10.41
N LEU A 334 -21.26 59.77 -9.84
CA LEU A 334 -21.59 58.45 -10.36
C LEU A 334 -22.52 57.74 -9.38
#